data_AF-A0A2G8RKX6-F1
#
_entry.id   AF-A0A2G8RKX6-F1
#
_cell.length_a   1.000
_cell.length_b   1.000
_cell.length_c   1.000
_cell.angle_alpha   90.00
_cell.angle_beta   90.00
_cell.angle_gamma   90.00
#
_symmetry.space_group_name_H-M   'P 1'
#
loop_
_entity.id
_entity.type
_entity.pdbx_description
1 polymer ?
#
loop_
_entity_poly.entity_id
_entity_poly.type
_entity_poly.pdbx_seq_one_letter_code
_entity_poly.pdbx_strand_id
1 'polypeptide(L)'
;MNTRMIAKPAKSALKNRTAMPMSPAMQAAMFKVANVAANLSRKDEAARKAIADTVEEWITWLSDDHADAVEEFYYEICMLASAGNRNKIAKHSLMPKGLLDRVEEDLKAQKEEAEREAAKVQSKDDGKGGNAAVAAV
;
A
#
# COMPACT_ATOMS: atom_id res chain seq x y z
N MET A 1 28.92 56.91 -30.85
CA MET A 1 28.24 55.63 -31.16
C MET A 1 28.88 54.57 -30.29
N ASN A 2 28.29 54.26 -29.13
CA ASN A 2 28.92 53.41 -28.12
C ASN A 2 28.20 52.06 -28.05
N THR A 3 28.87 51.03 -28.55
CA THR A 3 28.49 49.63 -28.52
C THR A 3 28.44 49.12 -27.07
N ARG A 4 27.24 48.81 -26.54
CA ARG A 4 27.11 48.13 -25.25
C ARG A 4 27.26 46.63 -25.47
N MET A 5 28.38 46.07 -25.02
CA MET A 5 28.57 44.62 -24.93
C MET A 5 27.60 44.03 -23.90
N ILE A 6 26.66 43.21 -24.36
CA ILE A 6 25.82 42.38 -23.49
C ILE A 6 26.66 41.16 -23.10
N ALA A 7 27.28 41.23 -21.92
CA ALA A 7 27.96 40.09 -21.33
C ALA A 7 26.92 38.99 -21.02
N LYS A 8 26.99 37.86 -21.73
CA LYS A 8 26.26 36.64 -21.36
C LYS A 8 26.69 36.23 -19.95
N PRO A 9 25.77 36.01 -18.99
CA PRO A 9 26.16 35.51 -17.69
C PRO A 9 26.75 34.11 -17.85
N ALA A 10 27.99 33.95 -17.39
CA ALA A 10 28.66 32.66 -17.30
C ALA A 10 27.74 31.71 -16.52
N LYS A 11 27.35 30.60 -17.13
CA LYS A 11 26.62 29.52 -16.46
C LYS A 11 27.41 29.15 -15.22
N SER A 12 26.93 29.57 -14.05
CA SER A 12 27.47 29.14 -12.78
C SER A 12 27.35 27.63 -12.75
N ALA A 13 28.47 26.93 -12.86
CA ALA A 13 28.55 25.52 -12.57
C ALA A 13 28.14 25.34 -11.10
N LEU A 14 26.85 25.08 -10.86
CA LEU A 14 26.40 24.49 -9.62
C LEU A 14 27.15 23.16 -9.51
N LYS A 15 28.20 23.17 -8.69
CA LYS A 15 28.85 21.97 -8.22
C LYS A 15 27.78 21.16 -7.49
N ASN A 16 27.24 20.15 -8.15
CA ASN A 16 26.37 19.13 -7.57
C ASN A 16 27.15 18.42 -6.45
N ARG A 17 27.08 18.98 -5.24
CA ARG A 17 27.55 18.35 -4.00
C ARG A 17 26.51 17.31 -3.57
N THR A 18 26.44 16.18 -4.28
CA THR A 18 25.79 14.92 -3.81
C THR A 18 25.83 13.74 -4.79
N ALA A 19 26.62 13.77 -5.86
CA ALA A 19 26.93 12.53 -6.59
C ALA A 19 28.20 11.92 -5.99
N MET A 20 28.11 11.29 -4.82
CA MET A 20 29.11 10.25 -4.54
C MET A 20 28.94 9.20 -5.64
N PRO A 21 29.98 8.88 -6.43
CA PRO A 21 29.87 7.80 -7.39
C PRO A 21 29.59 6.53 -6.58
N MET A 22 28.37 6.01 -6.70
CA MET A 22 28.02 4.68 -6.19
C MET A 22 29.13 3.73 -6.66
N SER A 23 29.74 2.99 -5.72
CA SER A 23 30.72 1.98 -6.12
C SER A 23 30.03 1.00 -7.08
N PRO A 24 30.75 0.44 -8.07
CA PRO A 24 30.16 -0.54 -9.00
C PRO A 24 29.44 -1.69 -8.29
N ALA A 25 29.96 -2.09 -7.12
CA ALA A 25 29.33 -3.08 -6.25
C ALA A 25 27.98 -2.61 -5.68
N MET A 26 27.87 -1.35 -5.23
CA MET A 26 26.63 -0.81 -4.70
C MET A 26 25.57 -0.61 -5.79
N GLN A 27 25.98 -0.19 -6.98
CA GLN A 27 25.08 -0.09 -8.13
C GLN A 27 24.53 -1.47 -8.54
N ALA A 28 25.37 -2.50 -8.59
CA ALA A 28 24.94 -3.88 -8.86
C ALA A 28 23.99 -4.42 -7.79
N ALA A 29 24.23 -4.10 -6.51
CA ALA A 29 23.33 -4.47 -5.42
C ALA A 29 21.94 -3.80 -5.57
N MET A 30 21.91 -2.50 -5.89
CA MET A 30 20.65 -1.79 -6.13
C MET A 30 19.88 -2.35 -7.34
N PHE A 31 20.55 -2.69 -8.43
CA PHE A 31 19.91 -3.33 -9.58
C PHE A 31 19.33 -4.70 -9.23
N LYS A 32 20.02 -5.51 -8.42
CA LYS A 32 19.49 -6.79 -7.93
C LYS A 32 18.24 -6.58 -7.08
N VAL A 33 18.27 -5.64 -6.14
CA VAL A 33 17.10 -5.29 -5.30
C VAL A 33 15.94 -4.81 -6.17
N ALA A 34 16.19 -3.92 -7.13
CA ALA A 34 15.17 -3.44 -8.06
C ALA A 34 14.57 -4.57 -8.91
N ASN A 35 15.39 -5.51 -9.41
CA ASN A 35 14.90 -6.67 -10.15
C ASN A 35 14.11 -7.64 -9.28
N VAL A 36 14.53 -7.89 -8.04
CA VAL A 36 13.78 -8.72 -7.10
C VAL A 36 12.44 -8.06 -6.78
N ALA A 37 12.43 -6.75 -6.51
CA ALA A 37 11.20 -5.99 -6.26
C ALA A 37 10.27 -5.99 -7.49
N ALA A 38 10.80 -5.80 -8.69
CA ALA A 38 10.02 -5.86 -9.93
C ALA A 38 9.45 -7.26 -10.19
N ASN A 39 10.22 -8.32 -9.92
CA ASN A 39 9.76 -9.70 -10.09
C ASN A 39 8.69 -10.08 -9.05
N LEU A 40 8.83 -9.63 -7.79
CA LEU A 40 7.80 -9.80 -6.77
C LEU A 40 6.51 -9.07 -7.18
N SER A 41 6.63 -7.83 -7.66
CA SER A 41 5.49 -7.05 -8.18
C SER A 41 4.81 -7.74 -9.38
N ARG A 42 5.56 -8.33 -10.30
CA ARG A 42 4.99 -9.06 -11.45
C ARG A 42 4.30 -10.36 -11.04
N LYS A 43 4.89 -11.11 -10.09
CA LYS A 43 4.28 -12.34 -9.57
C LYS A 43 2.99 -12.04 -8.80
N ASP A 44 3.00 -10.97 -8.01
CA ASP A 44 1.82 -10.47 -7.29
C ASP A 44 0.73 -10.02 -8.28
N GLU A 45 1.10 -9.29 -9.34
CA GLU A 45 0.16 -8.92 -10.40
C GLU A 45 -0.42 -10.13 -11.15
N ALA A 46 0.41 -11.14 -11.44
CA ALA A 46 -0.05 -12.37 -12.06
C ALA A 46 -1.00 -13.16 -11.15
N ALA A 47 -0.74 -13.21 -9.85
CA ALA A 47 -1.61 -13.85 -8.87
C ALA A 47 -2.96 -13.11 -8.75
N ARG A 48 -2.94 -11.78 -8.67
CA ARG A 48 -4.17 -10.95 -8.66
C ARG A 48 -4.99 -11.15 -9.92
N LYS A 49 -4.33 -11.23 -11.08
CA LYS A 49 -4.99 -11.49 -12.35
C LYS A 49 -5.60 -12.89 -12.38
N ALA A 50 -4.87 -13.92 -11.94
CA ALA A 50 -5.40 -15.29 -11.87
C ALA A 50 -6.63 -15.37 -10.96
N ILE A 51 -6.59 -14.75 -9.78
CA ILE A 51 -7.74 -14.69 -8.87
C ILE A 51 -8.92 -13.99 -9.54
N ALA A 52 -8.70 -12.81 -10.16
CA ALA A 52 -9.76 -12.07 -10.84
C ALA A 52 -10.38 -12.85 -12.00
N ASP A 53 -9.56 -13.57 -12.76
CA ASP A 53 -10.00 -14.39 -13.89
C ASP A 53 -10.82 -15.61 -13.42
N THR A 54 -10.60 -16.13 -12.20
CA THR A 54 -11.34 -17.30 -11.66
C THR A 54 -12.53 -16.95 -10.77
N VAL A 55 -12.73 -15.69 -10.39
CA VAL A 55 -13.81 -15.29 -9.46
C VAL A 55 -15.20 -15.60 -10.02
N GLU A 56 -15.43 -15.36 -11.31
CA GLU A 56 -16.73 -15.63 -11.95
C GLU A 56 -17.05 -17.14 -12.00
N GLU A 57 -16.04 -17.98 -12.22
CA GLU A 57 -16.16 -19.44 -12.19
C GLU A 57 -16.51 -19.94 -10.77
N TRP A 58 -15.88 -19.37 -9.73
CA TRP A 58 -16.21 -19.70 -8.34
C TRP A 58 -17.62 -19.25 -7.96
N ILE A 59 -18.06 -18.06 -8.39
CA ILE A 59 -19.43 -17.58 -8.14
C ILE A 59 -20.45 -18.50 -8.80
N THR A 60 -20.19 -18.92 -10.04
CA THR A 60 -21.07 -19.82 -10.78
C THR A 60 -21.17 -21.17 -10.07
N TRP A 61 -20.04 -21.77 -9.72
CA TRP A 61 -19.99 -23.04 -8.98
C TRP A 61 -20.70 -22.97 -7.62
N LEU A 62 -20.44 -21.90 -6.84
CA LEU A 62 -21.12 -21.70 -5.56
C LEU A 62 -22.63 -21.53 -5.73
N SER A 63 -23.07 -20.83 -6.78
CA SER A 63 -24.50 -20.62 -7.01
C SER A 63 -25.24 -21.91 -7.37
N ASP A 64 -24.55 -22.84 -8.05
CA ASP A 64 -25.13 -24.10 -8.50
C ASP A 64 -25.15 -25.18 -7.40
N ASP A 65 -24.05 -25.33 -6.64
CA ASP A 65 -23.87 -26.44 -5.70
C ASP A 65 -23.91 -26.03 -4.21
N HIS A 66 -23.66 -24.75 -3.89
CA HIS A 66 -23.42 -24.25 -2.54
C HIS A 66 -24.01 -22.84 -2.32
N ALA A 67 -25.29 -22.67 -2.64
CA ALA A 67 -25.94 -21.36 -2.67
C ALA A 67 -25.90 -20.62 -1.32
N ASP A 68 -25.79 -21.35 -0.20
CA ASP A 68 -25.62 -20.84 1.15
C ASP A 68 -24.23 -20.19 1.39
N ALA A 69 -23.21 -20.62 0.66
CA ALA A 69 -21.85 -20.10 0.76
C ALA A 69 -21.58 -18.88 -0.15
N VAL A 70 -22.51 -18.54 -1.05
CA VAL A 70 -22.37 -17.40 -1.97
C VAL A 70 -22.22 -16.09 -1.20
N GLU A 71 -23.06 -15.86 -0.18
CA GLU A 71 -23.02 -14.63 0.60
C GLU A 71 -21.70 -14.48 1.36
N GLU A 72 -21.26 -15.55 2.03
CA GLU A 72 -19.99 -15.59 2.76
C GLU A 72 -18.80 -15.30 1.84
N PHE A 73 -18.79 -15.91 0.65
CA PHE A 73 -17.77 -15.69 -0.35
C PHE A 73 -17.69 -14.22 -0.83
N TYR A 74 -18.84 -13.59 -1.10
CA TYR A 74 -18.85 -12.16 -1.45
C TYR A 74 -18.33 -11.28 -0.31
N TYR A 75 -18.69 -11.62 0.93
CA TYR A 75 -18.23 -10.89 2.11
C TYR A 75 -16.71 -10.95 2.22
N GLU A 76 -16.12 -12.15 2.16
CA GLU A 76 -14.68 -12.35 2.27
C GLU A 76 -13.90 -11.63 1.18
N ILE A 77 -14.31 -11.76 -0.08
CA ILE A 77 -13.63 -11.08 -1.19
C ILE A 77 -13.75 -9.57 -1.05
N CYS A 78 -14.90 -9.05 -0.61
CA CYS A 78 -15.07 -7.62 -0.42
C CYS A 78 -14.19 -7.09 0.73
N MET A 79 -14.05 -7.82 1.83
CA MET A 79 -13.17 -7.46 2.94
C MET A 79 -11.69 -7.39 2.52
N LEU A 80 -11.26 -8.25 1.60
CA LEU A 80 -9.88 -8.26 1.07
C LEU A 80 -9.65 -7.24 -0.06
N ALA A 81 -10.70 -6.88 -0.78
CA ALA A 81 -10.60 -6.01 -1.95
C ALA A 81 -10.32 -4.55 -1.58
N SER A 82 -9.63 -3.83 -2.47
CA SER A 82 -9.54 -2.37 -2.40
C SER A 82 -10.90 -1.70 -2.64
N ALA A 83 -11.07 -0.44 -2.22
CA ALA A 83 -12.34 0.29 -2.43
C ALA A 83 -12.79 0.32 -3.90
N GLY A 84 -11.84 0.52 -4.83
CA GLY A 84 -12.14 0.49 -6.27
C GLY A 84 -12.57 -0.88 -6.77
N ASN A 85 -12.03 -1.97 -6.21
CA ASN A 85 -12.42 -3.32 -6.58
C ASN A 85 -13.74 -3.74 -5.94
N ARG A 86 -14.02 -3.35 -4.69
CA ARG A 86 -15.35 -3.53 -4.07
C ARG A 86 -16.46 -2.91 -4.92
N ASN A 87 -16.25 -1.69 -5.42
CA ASN A 87 -17.22 -1.03 -6.33
C ASN A 87 -17.42 -1.76 -7.66
N LYS A 88 -16.45 -2.56 -8.12
CA LYS A 88 -16.62 -3.42 -9.31
C LYS A 88 -17.40 -4.68 -8.96
N ILE A 89 -17.05 -5.34 -7.85
CA ILE A 89 -17.73 -6.53 -7.34
C ILE A 89 -19.20 -6.24 -7.04
N ALA A 90 -19.51 -5.07 -6.47
CA ALA A 90 -20.88 -4.64 -6.15
C ALA A 90 -21.81 -4.53 -7.37
N LYS A 91 -21.27 -4.49 -8.59
CA LYS A 91 -22.05 -4.48 -9.84
C LYS A 91 -22.42 -5.88 -10.33
N HIS A 92 -21.92 -6.93 -9.68
CA HIS A 92 -22.21 -8.30 -10.05
C HIS A 92 -23.70 -8.61 -9.83
N SER A 93 -24.32 -9.32 -10.77
CA SER A 93 -25.77 -9.60 -10.76
C SER A 93 -26.22 -10.43 -9.57
N LEU A 94 -25.31 -11.26 -9.04
CA LEU A 94 -25.54 -12.14 -7.89
C LEU A 94 -25.10 -11.53 -6.55
N MET A 95 -24.78 -10.24 -6.52
CA MET A 95 -24.37 -9.56 -5.29
C MET A 95 -25.52 -9.55 -4.25
N PRO A 96 -25.31 -10.08 -3.04
CA PRO A 96 -26.33 -10.05 -1.99
C PRO A 96 -26.66 -8.62 -1.55
N LYS A 97 -27.94 -8.35 -1.29
CA LYS A 97 -28.41 -7.03 -0.83
C LYS A 97 -27.90 -6.73 0.58
N GLY A 98 -27.41 -5.50 0.80
CA GLY A 98 -26.95 -5.04 2.10
C GLY A 98 -25.56 -5.55 2.52
N LEU A 99 -24.96 -6.47 1.76
CA LEU A 99 -23.63 -7.00 2.07
C LEU A 99 -22.54 -5.93 1.96
N LEU A 100 -22.64 -5.03 0.97
CA LEU A 100 -21.67 -3.96 0.81
C LEU A 100 -21.69 -3.00 2.01
N ASP A 101 -22.88 -2.65 2.50
CA ASP A 101 -23.04 -1.78 3.67
C ASP A 101 -22.41 -2.41 4.92
N ARG A 102 -22.64 -3.71 5.12
CA ARG A 102 -22.00 -4.49 6.19
C ARG A 102 -20.48 -4.47 6.08
N VAL A 103 -19.94 -4.72 4.89
CA VAL A 103 -18.48 -4.67 4.65
C VAL A 103 -17.91 -3.28 4.96
N GLU A 104 -18.61 -2.21 4.58
CA GLU A 104 -18.18 -0.85 4.86
C GLU A 104 -18.17 -0.53 6.35
N GLU A 105 -19.18 -1.00 7.09
CA GLU A 105 -19.24 -0.88 8.56
C GLU A 105 -18.08 -1.63 9.23
N ASP A 106 -17.85 -2.89 8.84
CA ASP A 106 -16.80 -3.74 9.43
C ASP A 106 -15.39 -3.19 9.13
N LEU A 107 -15.13 -2.71 7.90
CA LEU A 107 -13.87 -2.07 7.55
C LEU A 107 -13.64 -0.78 8.33
N LYS A 108 -14.69 -0.01 8.60
CA LYS A 108 -14.62 1.19 9.42
C LYS A 108 -14.27 0.83 10.87
N ALA A 109 -14.94 -0.17 11.44
CA ALA A 109 -14.68 -0.65 12.79
C ALA A 109 -13.23 -1.14 12.94
N GLN A 110 -12.71 -1.92 11.99
CA GLN A 110 -11.31 -2.38 12.00
C GLN A 110 -10.31 -1.22 11.95
N LYS A 111 -10.61 -0.18 11.15
CA LYS A 111 -9.75 0.99 11.06
C LYS A 111 -9.71 1.77 12.39
N GLU A 112 -10.86 1.97 13.01
CA GLU A 112 -10.96 2.63 14.32
C GLU A 112 -10.23 1.83 15.42
N GLU A 113 -10.33 0.50 15.40
CA GLU A 113 -9.60 -0.37 16.32
C GLU A 113 -8.08 -0.30 16.11
N ALA A 114 -7.63 -0.34 14.85
CA ALA A 114 -6.21 -0.19 14.51
C ALA A 114 -5.64 1.17 14.94
N GLU A 115 -6.41 2.25 14.76
CA GLU A 115 -6.03 3.60 15.23
C GLU A 115 -5.94 3.65 16.76
N ARG A 116 -6.88 3.02 17.47
CA ARG A 116 -6.85 2.92 18.94
C ARG A 116 -5.63 2.15 19.45
N GLU A 117 -5.29 1.02 18.83
CA GLU A 117 -4.12 0.24 19.21
C GLU A 117 -2.82 1.00 18.90
N ALA A 118 -2.73 1.69 17.76
CA ALA A 118 -1.57 2.55 17.44
C ALA A 118 -1.38 3.67 18.46
N ALA A 119 -2.47 4.31 18.92
CA ALA A 119 -2.41 5.36 19.95
C ALA A 119 -1.96 4.84 21.32
N LYS A 120 -2.35 3.61 21.69
CA LYS A 120 -1.88 2.94 22.93
C LYS A 120 -0.38 2.62 22.88
N VAL A 121 0.14 2.25 21.72
CA VAL A 121 1.57 1.98 21.53
C VAL A 121 2.39 3.27 21.66
N GLN A 122 1.95 4.36 21.02
CA GLN A 122 2.62 5.67 21.13
C GLN A 122 2.63 6.18 22.58
N SER A 123 1.53 6.01 23.32
CA SER A 123 1.43 6.44 24.72
C SER A 123 2.33 5.66 25.69
N LYS A 124 2.80 4.46 25.32
CA LYS A 124 3.73 3.66 26.13
C LYS A 124 5.20 4.01 25.91
N ASP A 125 5.55 4.56 24.74
CA ASP A 125 6.94 4.86 24.39
C ASP A 125 7.40 6.21 24.98
N ASP A 126 6.47 7.17 25.14
CA ASP A 126 6.75 8.46 25.79
C ASP A 126 6.90 8.39 27.33
N GLY A 127 6.65 7.23 27.94
CA GLY A 127 6.68 7.05 29.41
C GLY A 127 8.02 6.62 30.01
N LYS A 128 9.04 6.31 29.20
CA LYS A 128 10.32 5.72 29.69
C LYS A 128 11.52 6.66 29.51
N GLY A 129 11.29 7.97 29.64
CA GLY A 129 12.31 9.01 29.39
C GLY A 129 12.65 9.94 30.55
N GLY A 130 12.18 9.68 31.78
CA GLY A 130 12.44 10.60 32.88
C GLY A 130 12.33 9.97 34.25
N ASN A 131 13.47 9.65 34.85
CA ASN A 131 13.88 10.04 36.21
C ASN A 131 14.85 9.01 36.82
N ALA A 132 16.15 9.23 36.62
CA ALA A 132 17.21 8.69 37.46
C ALA A 132 18.46 9.56 37.33
N ALA A 133 18.35 10.81 37.76
CA ALA A 133 19.53 11.61 38.11
C ALA A 133 19.27 12.22 39.49
N VAL A 134 20.30 12.13 40.33
CA VAL A 134 20.51 12.77 41.64
C VAL A 134 19.87 12.15 42.89
N ALA A 135 20.61 11.23 43.52
CA ALA A 135 20.73 11.18 44.97
C ALA A 135 22.13 10.68 45.35
N ALA A 136 23.05 11.63 45.52
CA ALA A 136 24.31 11.44 46.22
C ALA A 136 24.28 12.36 47.44
N VAL A 137 24.09 11.78 48.63
CA VAL A 137 24.56 12.26 49.94
C VAL A 137 24.88 11.03 50.78
#